data_AF-A0A963LMZ2-F1
#
_entry.id   AF-A0A963LMZ2-F1
#
_cell.length_a   1.000
_cell.length_b   1.000
_cell.length_c   1.000
_cell.angle_alpha   90.00
_cell.angle_beta   90.00
_cell.angle_gamma   90.00
#
_symmetry.space_group_name_H-M   'P 1'
#
loop_
_entity.id
_entity.type
_entity.pdbx_description
1 polymer ?
#
loop_
_entity_poly.entity_id
_entity_poly.type
_entity_poly.pdbx_seq_one_letter_code
_entity_poly.pdbx_strand_id
1 'polypeptide(L)'
;MDVPVTQEDRRPGGQARRLLAALPLLGLALTAPALAHADAAASAPGTAGDVVLLKPAASVVYLNGGAGRPEAEAMRRDAAHWPLRIAFQGAPGPVAGVHLAVADARGHTLLRLAHGGPMTFVMLAAGDYRVTASYHGHAQTREVRVGPEGQDLDFRWTP
;
A
#
# COMPACT_ATOMS: atom_id res chain seq x y z
N MET A 1 -38.15 -39.42 -4.87
CA MET A 1 -37.25 -39.30 -3.71
C MET A 1 -36.98 -37.81 -3.54
N ASP A 2 -37.80 -37.20 -2.70
CA ASP A 2 -37.89 -35.77 -2.45
C ASP A 2 -37.07 -35.48 -1.19
N VAL A 3 -36.14 -34.53 -1.25
CA VAL A 3 -35.22 -34.20 -0.14
C VAL A 3 -35.77 -32.93 0.52
N PRO A 4 -36.15 -32.96 1.81
CA PRO A 4 -36.73 -31.78 2.45
C PRO A 4 -35.66 -30.72 2.72
N VAL A 5 -35.96 -29.50 2.27
CA VAL A 5 -35.29 -28.25 2.62
C VAL A 5 -35.42 -28.01 4.13
N THR A 6 -34.31 -27.94 4.85
CA THR A 6 -34.27 -27.37 6.20
C THR A 6 -33.70 -25.97 6.13
N GLN A 7 -34.63 -25.01 6.12
CA GLN A 7 -34.40 -23.59 6.32
C GLN A 7 -34.13 -23.36 7.81
N GLU A 8 -32.89 -23.03 8.18
CA GLU A 8 -32.59 -22.59 9.54
C GLU A 8 -32.93 -21.10 9.69
N ASP A 9 -33.88 -20.86 10.58
CA ASP A 9 -34.56 -19.62 10.88
C ASP A 9 -33.88 -18.89 12.06
N ARG A 10 -34.07 -17.56 12.08
CA ARG A 10 -34.01 -16.64 13.24
C ARG A 10 -32.65 -16.23 13.87
N ARG A 11 -32.26 -14.98 13.58
CA ARG A 11 -31.78 -14.01 14.61
C ARG A 11 -33.01 -13.47 15.40
N PRO A 12 -32.94 -12.65 16.48
CA PRO A 12 -31.80 -12.07 17.21
C PRO A 12 -31.93 -12.12 18.76
N GLY A 13 -30.86 -11.77 19.48
CA GLY A 13 -30.86 -11.38 20.90
C GLY A 13 -29.45 -10.90 21.28
N GLY A 14 -29.19 -9.83 22.02
CA GLY A 14 -30.03 -9.03 22.90
C GLY A 14 -29.33 -8.90 24.26
N GLN A 15 -28.85 -7.69 24.58
CA GLN A 15 -28.47 -7.20 25.92
C GLN A 15 -27.08 -7.67 26.46
N ALA A 16 -26.32 -6.92 27.26
CA ALA A 16 -26.70 -5.86 28.19
C ALA A 16 -25.54 -4.86 28.43
N ARG A 17 -25.95 -3.62 28.68
CA ARG A 17 -25.15 -2.49 29.16
C ARG A 17 -24.83 -2.72 30.65
N ARG A 18 -23.63 -2.37 31.11
CA ARG A 18 -23.35 -2.15 32.55
C ARG A 18 -22.69 -0.79 32.74
N LEU A 19 -23.39 0.04 33.50
CA LEU A 19 -23.04 1.39 33.98
C LEU A 19 -22.50 1.30 35.42
N LEU A 20 -21.97 2.43 35.90
CA LEU A 20 -21.71 2.87 37.31
C LEU A 20 -20.29 2.57 37.81
N ALA A 21 -19.36 3.52 38.03
CA ALA A 21 -19.34 4.81 38.78
C ALA A 21 -19.41 4.66 40.31
N ALA A 22 -18.34 5.07 41.03
CA ALA A 22 -18.36 5.75 42.34
C ALA A 22 -16.93 6.00 42.92
N LEU A 23 -16.68 7.25 43.34
CA LEU A 23 -15.55 7.77 44.14
C LEU A 23 -15.93 7.82 45.64
N PRO A 24 -14.96 7.94 46.55
CA PRO A 24 -15.17 8.80 47.72
C PRO A 24 -14.00 9.75 48.07
N LEU A 25 -14.40 10.89 48.67
CA LEU A 25 -13.64 12.02 49.21
C LEU A 25 -12.97 11.72 50.57
N LEU A 26 -11.95 12.51 50.98
CA LEU A 26 -12.03 13.56 52.04
C LEU A 26 -10.64 13.87 52.67
N GLY A 27 -10.33 15.16 52.88
CA GLY A 27 -9.24 15.59 53.78
C GLY A 27 -8.85 17.06 53.63
N LEU A 28 -9.35 17.93 54.53
CA LEU A 28 -9.17 19.38 54.59
C LEU A 28 -8.03 19.76 55.55
N ALA A 29 -7.15 20.70 55.18
CA ALA A 29 -6.34 21.49 56.12
C ALA A 29 -5.97 22.87 55.52
N LEU A 30 -6.38 23.95 56.19
CA LEU A 30 -6.03 25.34 55.87
C LEU A 30 -4.68 25.73 56.50
N THR A 31 -3.78 26.34 55.73
CA THR A 31 -2.74 27.27 56.22
C THR A 31 -2.30 28.19 55.06
N ALA A 32 -2.38 29.50 55.25
CA ALA A 32 -1.74 30.54 54.43
C ALA A 32 -0.54 31.09 55.24
N PRO A 33 0.59 31.53 54.64
CA PRO A 33 0.64 32.87 54.02
C PRO A 33 1.72 33.12 52.92
N ALA A 34 1.71 34.37 52.44
CA ALA A 34 2.84 35.19 51.97
C ALA A 34 3.23 35.20 50.47
N LEU A 35 3.22 36.42 49.93
CA LEU A 35 3.53 36.87 48.58
C LEU A 35 4.97 36.56 48.14
N ALA A 36 5.11 35.98 46.95
CA ALA A 36 6.24 36.20 46.07
C ALA A 36 5.70 36.29 44.63
N HIS A 37 5.71 37.49 44.06
CA HIS A 37 5.50 37.69 42.63
C HIS A 37 6.75 37.20 41.89
N ALA A 38 6.72 35.97 41.40
CA ALA A 38 7.65 35.54 40.37
C ALA A 38 7.14 36.08 39.04
N ASP A 39 7.93 36.96 38.41
CA ASP A 39 7.72 37.45 37.05
C ASP A 39 7.78 36.25 36.11
N ALA A 40 6.60 35.75 35.72
CA ALA A 40 6.49 34.75 34.67
C ALA A 40 6.75 35.48 33.35
N ALA A 41 8.02 35.51 32.93
CA ALA A 41 8.38 35.75 31.55
C ALA A 41 7.69 34.68 30.70
N ALA A 42 6.47 35.00 30.25
CA ALA A 42 5.72 34.23 29.28
C ALA A 42 6.53 34.27 27.98
N SER A 43 7.43 33.30 27.85
CA SER A 43 7.98 32.94 26.56
C SER A 43 6.82 32.33 25.78
N ALA A 44 6.10 33.17 25.06
CA ALA A 44 5.17 32.71 24.04
C ALA A 44 5.97 31.79 23.12
N PRO A 45 5.60 30.49 22.96
CA PRO A 45 6.20 29.70 21.91
C PRO A 45 5.80 30.39 20.61
N GLY A 46 6.77 31.01 19.95
CA GLY A 46 6.61 31.49 18.60
C GLY A 46 6.14 30.30 17.79
N THR A 47 4.93 30.38 17.24
CA THR A 47 4.45 29.49 16.19
C THR A 47 5.30 29.76 14.96
N ALA A 48 6.55 29.29 14.97
CA ALA A 48 7.28 28.99 13.76
C ALA A 48 6.46 27.87 13.11
N GLY A 49 5.63 28.24 12.14
CA GLY A 49 4.85 27.27 11.39
C GLY A 49 5.81 26.23 10.83
N ASP A 50 5.70 24.99 11.31
CA ASP A 50 6.41 23.87 10.74
C ASP A 50 6.03 23.83 9.26
N VAL A 51 6.98 24.19 8.39
CA VAL A 51 6.80 24.11 6.95
C VAL A 51 6.70 22.64 6.61
N VAL A 52 5.47 22.16 6.42
CA VAL A 52 5.23 20.81 5.92
C VAL A 52 5.59 20.81 4.43
N LEU A 53 6.75 20.24 4.10
CA LEU A 53 7.11 19.97 2.71
C LEU A 53 6.30 18.77 2.23
N LEU A 54 5.17 19.02 1.55
CA LEU A 54 4.46 17.98 0.82
C LEU A 54 5.30 17.55 -0.38
N LYS A 55 5.97 16.40 -0.28
CA LYS A 55 6.55 15.73 -1.44
C LYS A 55 5.43 14.94 -2.14
N PRO A 56 5.18 15.18 -3.44
CA PRO A 56 4.27 14.32 -4.20
C PRO A 56 4.72 12.85 -4.06
N ALA A 57 3.81 11.96 -3.71
CA ALA A 57 4.07 10.54 -3.85
C ALA A 57 4.27 10.27 -5.35
N ALA A 58 5.41 9.70 -5.73
CA ALA A 58 5.69 9.38 -7.12
C ALA A 58 4.72 8.27 -7.54
N SER A 59 3.66 8.63 -8.25
CA SER A 59 2.72 7.70 -8.84
C SER A 59 2.95 7.69 -10.34
N VAL A 60 3.53 6.62 -10.86
CA VAL A 60 3.69 6.42 -12.30
C VAL A 60 2.40 5.86 -12.91
N VAL A 61 2.14 6.17 -14.17
CA VAL A 61 1.04 5.56 -14.92
C VAL A 61 1.38 4.10 -15.22
N TYR A 62 0.43 3.19 -15.04
CA TYR A 62 0.62 1.77 -15.31
C TYR A 62 -0.64 1.14 -15.89
N LEU A 63 -0.46 0.02 -16.57
CA LEU A 63 -1.52 -0.87 -17.05
C LEU A 63 -1.26 -2.27 -16.49
N ASN A 64 -2.23 -2.86 -15.81
CA ASN A 64 -2.12 -4.18 -15.19
C ASN A 64 -3.27 -5.06 -15.64
N GLY A 65 -2.98 -6.29 -16.05
CA GLY A 65 -4.00 -7.23 -16.50
C GLY A 65 -3.44 -8.40 -17.30
N GLY A 66 -4.21 -8.86 -18.27
CA GLY A 66 -3.85 -9.95 -19.17
C GLY A 66 -4.22 -11.33 -18.65
N ALA A 67 -5.23 -11.41 -17.76
CA ALA A 67 -5.72 -12.69 -17.23
C ALA A 67 -6.50 -13.46 -18.32
N GLY A 68 -7.23 -12.72 -19.17
CA GLY A 68 -7.90 -13.26 -20.34
C GLY A 68 -7.03 -13.18 -21.60
N ARG A 69 -7.18 -14.14 -22.52
CA ARG A 69 -6.49 -14.09 -23.83
C ARG A 69 -6.76 -12.80 -24.62
N PRO A 70 -8.01 -12.31 -24.79
CA PRO A 70 -8.26 -11.08 -25.54
C PRO A 70 -7.61 -9.84 -24.90
N GLU A 71 -7.62 -9.79 -23.57
CA GLU A 71 -6.99 -8.72 -22.78
C GLU A 71 -5.47 -8.75 -22.93
N ALA A 72 -4.85 -9.92 -22.80
CA ALA A 72 -3.42 -10.10 -22.98
C ALA A 72 -2.97 -9.74 -24.40
N GLU A 73 -3.78 -10.07 -25.41
CA GLU A 73 -3.54 -9.66 -26.80
C GLU A 73 -3.67 -8.14 -26.99
N ALA A 74 -4.67 -7.50 -26.38
CA ALA A 74 -4.82 -6.05 -26.42
C ALA A 74 -3.62 -5.35 -25.79
N MET A 75 -3.18 -5.80 -24.61
CA MET A 75 -1.96 -5.31 -23.98
C MET A 75 -0.75 -5.49 -24.90
N ARG A 76 -0.53 -6.69 -25.46
CA ARG A 76 0.60 -6.92 -26.38
C ARG A 76 0.57 -6.02 -27.62
N ARG A 77 -0.60 -5.68 -28.16
CA ARG A 77 -0.70 -4.73 -29.28
C ARG A 77 -0.28 -3.32 -28.89
N ASP A 78 -0.61 -2.89 -27.68
CA ASP A 78 -0.28 -1.55 -27.19
C ASP A 78 1.14 -1.44 -26.60
N ALA A 79 1.86 -2.56 -26.48
CA ALA A 79 3.10 -2.69 -25.71
C ALA A 79 4.22 -1.72 -26.15
N ALA A 80 4.30 -1.36 -27.44
CA ALA A 80 5.30 -0.43 -27.94
C ALA A 80 5.25 0.97 -27.29
N HIS A 81 4.09 1.36 -26.74
CA HIS A 81 3.92 2.64 -26.04
C HIS A 81 4.35 2.60 -24.57
N TRP A 82 4.78 1.45 -24.06
CA TRP A 82 5.09 1.24 -22.65
C TRP A 82 6.60 0.99 -22.46
N PRO A 83 7.34 1.93 -21.85
CA PRO A 83 8.78 1.82 -21.67
C PRO A 83 9.23 0.65 -20.78
N LEU A 84 8.40 0.18 -19.85
CA LEU A 84 8.68 -1.04 -19.09
C LEU A 84 7.49 -1.99 -19.20
N ARG A 85 7.76 -3.22 -19.61
CA ARG A 85 6.77 -4.28 -19.83
C ARG A 85 7.16 -5.50 -19.02
N ILE A 86 6.27 -5.96 -18.16
CA ILE A 86 6.57 -7.04 -17.23
C ILE A 86 5.55 -8.16 -17.45
N ALA A 87 6.05 -9.39 -17.59
CA ALA A 87 5.24 -10.60 -17.63
C ALA A 87 5.61 -11.50 -16.44
N PHE A 88 4.61 -12.19 -15.90
CA PHE A 88 4.76 -13.09 -14.75
C PHE A 88 4.32 -14.50 -15.13
N GLN A 89 5.22 -15.47 -14.94
CA GLN A 89 5.00 -16.88 -15.23
C GLN A 89 5.22 -17.73 -13.99
N GLY A 90 4.36 -18.71 -13.78
CA GLY A 90 4.53 -19.78 -12.81
C GLY A 90 4.29 -21.15 -13.46
N ALA A 91 4.33 -22.22 -12.68
CA ALA A 91 3.77 -23.50 -13.12
C ALA A 91 2.26 -23.55 -12.77
N PRO A 92 1.35 -23.85 -13.72
CA PRO A 92 1.59 -24.31 -15.10
C PRO A 92 1.56 -23.21 -16.19
N GLY A 93 1.50 -21.92 -15.83
CA GLY A 93 1.42 -20.84 -16.82
C GLY A 93 1.45 -19.43 -16.24
N PRO A 94 0.90 -18.42 -16.95
CA PRO A 94 0.88 -17.04 -16.50
C PRO A 94 0.20 -16.88 -15.14
N VAL A 95 0.77 -16.05 -14.26
CA VAL A 95 0.29 -15.89 -12.87
C VAL A 95 -0.11 -14.45 -12.56
N ALA A 96 -1.17 -14.29 -11.77
CA ALA A 96 -1.59 -13.01 -11.21
C ALA A 96 -1.41 -13.02 -9.68
N GLY A 97 -1.70 -11.90 -9.02
CA GLY A 97 -1.53 -11.77 -7.57
C GLY A 97 -0.07 -11.56 -7.15
N VAL A 98 0.78 -11.09 -8.05
CA VAL A 98 2.20 -10.82 -7.79
C VAL A 98 2.33 -9.50 -7.01
N HIS A 99 3.05 -9.51 -5.90
CA HIS A 99 3.45 -8.28 -5.23
C HIS A 99 4.58 -7.63 -6.03
N LEU A 100 4.30 -6.49 -6.65
CA LEU A 100 5.25 -5.75 -7.49
C LEU A 100 5.67 -4.45 -6.82
N ALA A 101 6.97 -4.16 -6.85
CA ALA A 101 7.52 -2.85 -6.53
C ALA A 101 8.50 -2.42 -7.63
N VAL A 102 8.39 -1.16 -8.06
CA VAL A 102 9.35 -0.52 -8.97
C VAL A 102 9.93 0.69 -8.26
N ALA A 103 11.25 0.81 -8.20
CA ALA A 103 11.97 1.91 -7.58
C ALA A 103 12.95 2.57 -8.55
N ASP A 104 13.16 3.88 -8.41
CA ASP A 104 14.22 4.60 -9.12
C ASP A 104 15.61 4.23 -8.58
N ALA A 105 16.67 4.65 -9.26
CA ALA A 105 18.06 4.42 -8.85
C ALA A 105 18.41 5.00 -7.45
N ARG A 106 17.61 5.93 -6.92
CA ARG A 106 17.78 6.50 -5.57
C ARG A 106 17.01 5.71 -4.50
N GLY A 107 16.32 4.65 -4.90
CA GLY A 107 15.53 3.79 -4.01
C GLY A 107 14.12 4.32 -3.74
N HIS A 108 13.68 5.39 -4.40
CA HIS A 108 12.30 5.86 -4.25
C HIS A 108 11.36 4.91 -4.97
N THR A 109 10.39 4.36 -4.23
CA THR A 109 9.35 3.51 -4.82
C THR A 109 8.41 4.36 -5.66
N LEU A 110 8.32 4.06 -6.95
CA LEU A 110 7.46 4.72 -7.94
C LEU A 110 6.13 3.99 -8.15
N LEU A 111 6.15 2.66 -7.97
CA LEU A 111 4.98 1.81 -8.10
C LEU A 111 5.01 0.74 -7.03
N ARG A 112 3.85 0.47 -6.41
CA ARG A 112 3.61 -0.70 -5.58
C ARG A 112 2.25 -1.28 -5.95
N LEU A 113 2.21 -2.57 -6.30
CA LEU A 113 0.98 -3.32 -6.53
C LEU A 113 0.95 -4.54 -5.63
N ALA A 114 -0.18 -4.76 -4.95
CA ALA A 114 -0.41 -5.97 -4.18
C ALA A 114 -0.83 -7.16 -5.07
N HIS A 115 -1.43 -6.88 -6.23
CA HIS A 115 -2.00 -7.89 -7.13
C HIS A 115 -1.65 -7.60 -8.59
N GLY A 116 -0.37 -7.72 -8.92
CA GLY A 116 0.13 -7.60 -10.29
C GLY A 116 -0.12 -8.84 -11.13
N GLY A 117 -0.20 -8.65 -12.45
CA GLY A 117 -0.14 -9.72 -13.45
C GLY A 117 -1.47 -10.20 -14.03
N PRO A 118 -1.40 -11.09 -15.04
CA PRO A 118 -0.19 -11.71 -15.60
C PRO A 118 0.78 -10.82 -16.39
N MET A 119 0.35 -9.62 -16.76
CA MET A 119 1.18 -8.60 -17.37
C MET A 119 1.00 -7.26 -16.62
N THR A 120 2.10 -6.53 -16.42
CA THR A 120 2.07 -5.16 -15.91
C THR A 120 3.01 -4.29 -16.73
N PHE A 121 2.49 -3.22 -17.30
CA PHE A 121 3.23 -2.24 -18.07
C PHE A 121 3.30 -0.92 -17.32
N VAL A 122 4.43 -0.23 -17.38
CA VAL A 122 4.69 0.96 -16.56
C VAL A 122 5.28 2.06 -17.44
N MET A 123 4.71 3.26 -17.31
CA MET A 123 5.22 4.46 -17.94
C MET A 123 6.37 5.03 -17.11
N LEU A 124 7.59 4.88 -17.62
CA LEU A 124 8.82 5.34 -16.98
C LEU A 124 9.60 6.25 -17.92
N ALA A 125 10.28 7.25 -17.34
CA ALA A 125 11.31 7.97 -18.07
C ALA A 125 12.49 7.04 -18.38
N ALA A 126 13.35 7.46 -19.31
CA ALA A 126 14.62 6.77 -19.52
C ALA A 126 15.48 6.88 -18.24
N GLY A 127 16.08 5.77 -17.82
CA GLY A 127 16.86 5.72 -16.57
C GLY A 127 17.01 4.32 -16.01
N ASP A 128 17.61 4.26 -14.82
CA ASP A 128 17.87 3.02 -14.09
C ASP A 128 16.82 2.79 -13.01
N TYR A 129 16.35 1.54 -12.93
CA TYR A 129 15.28 1.13 -12.05
C TYR A 129 15.55 -0.25 -11.45
N ARG A 130 15.01 -0.44 -10.25
CA ARG A 130 14.95 -1.74 -9.58
C ARG A 130 13.52 -2.24 -9.55
N VAL A 131 13.29 -3.43 -10.09
CA VAL A 131 11.99 -4.10 -10.11
C VAL A 131 12.04 -5.32 -9.22
N THR A 132 11.19 -5.36 -8.19
CA THR A 132 11.03 -6.51 -7.30
C THR A 132 9.63 -7.09 -7.47
N ALA A 133 9.56 -8.36 -7.82
CA ALA A 133 8.33 -9.12 -7.96
C ALA A 133 8.33 -10.29 -6.97
N SER A 134 7.27 -10.49 -6.22
CA SER A 134 7.13 -11.59 -5.26
C SER A 134 5.83 -12.35 -5.47
N TYR A 135 5.93 -13.67 -5.56
CA TYR A 135 4.81 -14.58 -5.77
C TYR A 135 4.93 -15.74 -4.79
N HIS A 136 3.86 -16.00 -4.02
CA HIS A 136 3.85 -17.00 -2.94
C HIS A 136 5.06 -16.92 -1.97
N GLY A 137 5.49 -15.70 -1.64
CA GLY A 137 6.62 -15.46 -0.73
C GLY A 137 8.00 -15.57 -1.38
N HIS A 138 8.09 -15.98 -2.65
CA HIS A 138 9.35 -16.04 -3.39
C HIS A 138 9.57 -14.74 -4.15
N ALA A 139 10.51 -13.91 -3.67
CA ALA A 139 10.87 -12.65 -4.32
C ALA A 139 11.99 -12.83 -5.35
N GLN A 140 11.88 -12.11 -6.47
CA GLN A 140 12.93 -11.91 -7.46
C GLN A 140 13.11 -10.41 -7.70
N THR A 141 14.36 -9.96 -7.82
CA THR A 141 14.70 -8.56 -8.08
C THR A 141 15.54 -8.45 -9.34
N ARG A 142 15.30 -7.42 -10.14
CA ARG A 142 16.05 -7.09 -11.35
C ARG A 142 16.37 -5.61 -11.39
N GLU A 143 17.63 -5.30 -11.68
CA GLU A 143 18.04 -3.97 -12.12
C GLU A 143 17.81 -3.87 -13.63
N VAL A 144 17.21 -2.77 -14.09
CA VAL A 144 16.86 -2.56 -15.50
C VAL A 144 17.12 -1.12 -15.90
N ARG A 145 17.73 -0.94 -17.08
CA ARG A 145 17.89 0.37 -17.72
C ARG A 145 16.83 0.54 -18.81
N VAL A 146 15.88 1.43 -18.58
CA VAL A 146 14.85 1.81 -19.56
C VAL A 146 15.43 2.85 -20.51
N GLY A 147 15.35 2.57 -21.80
CA GLY A 147 15.78 3.46 -22.89
C GLY A 147 14.68 3.63 -23.95
N PRO A 148 15.00 4.18 -25.12
CA PRO A 148 14.02 4.49 -26.18
C PRO A 148 13.18 3.29 -26.63
N GLU A 149 13.77 2.10 -26.70
CA GLU A 149 13.10 0.84 -27.11
C GLU A 149 12.22 0.23 -25.99
N GLY A 150 12.27 0.82 -24.79
CA GLY A 150 11.73 0.23 -23.57
C GLY A 150 12.43 -1.08 -23.19
N GLN A 151 11.85 -1.80 -22.22
CA GLN A 151 12.39 -3.05 -21.69
C GLN A 151 11.31 -4.07 -21.36
N ASP A 152 11.60 -5.33 -21.64
CA ASP A 152 10.78 -6.48 -21.29
C ASP A 152 11.41 -7.27 -20.14
N LEU A 153 10.64 -7.50 -19.08
CA LEU A 153 11.03 -8.36 -17.96
C LEU A 153 10.06 -9.53 -17.84
N ASP A 154 10.59 -10.75 -17.90
CA ASP A 154 9.82 -11.98 -17.67
C ASP A 154 10.24 -12.62 -16.34
N PHE A 155 9.41 -12.52 -15.30
CA PHE A 155 9.65 -13.18 -14.01
C PHE A 155 9.05 -14.58 -14.01
N ARG A 156 9.83 -15.58 -13.58
CA ARG A 156 9.43 -16.99 -13.62
C ARG A 156 9.63 -17.67 -12.28
N TRP A 157 8.58 -18.28 -11.76
CA TRP A 157 8.65 -19.13 -10.57
C TRP A 157 8.42 -20.59 -10.94
N THR A 158 9.36 -21.44 -10.58
CA THR A 158 9.23 -22.89 -10.68
C THR A 158 9.25 -23.49 -9.28
N PRO A 159 8.51 -24.60 -9.04
CA PRO A 159 8.55 -25.32 -7.77
C PRO A 159 9.94 -25.86 -7.42
#